data_AF-A0A7S0HGZ1-F1
#
_entry.id   AF-A0A7S0HGZ1-F1
#
_cell.length_a   1.000
_cell.length_b   1.000
_cell.length_c   1.000
_cell.angle_alpha   90.00
_cell.angle_beta   90.00
_cell.angle_gamma   90.00
#
_symmetry.space_group_name_H-M   'P 1'
#
loop_
_entity.id
_entity.type
_entity.pdbx_description
1 polymer ?
#
loop_
_entity_poly.entity_id
_entity_poly.type
_entity_poly.pdbx_seq_one_letter_code
_entity_poly.pdbx_strand_id
1 'polypeptide(L)'
;KMSKRSIVALLVACAAPAHAFAPAGRRSLPRTAAAGVERHELALAAVRRSAQPQMAAAAVATRLGAGGLSLASLTRPVVAVAAALLVVIAWAFKRLNTPSRVYDREANSVGREYDAWTSEGVLEYYWGEHIHLGWYAEGQRKGPFYGGKDFIEAKYDFTEKMLEFSKTDMPAKVLDVGCGIGGTSRYIAKR
;
A
#
# COMPACT_ATOMS: atom_id res chain seq x y z
N LYS A 1 -16.44 9.20 -53.52
CA LYS A 1 -16.85 8.10 -52.61
C LYS A 1 -15.65 7.77 -51.72
N MET A 2 -15.85 7.72 -50.40
CA MET A 2 -14.89 7.37 -49.32
C MET A 2 -13.74 8.35 -49.02
N SER A 3 -13.93 9.19 -48.00
CA SER A 3 -12.84 9.62 -47.13
C SER A 3 -12.97 8.84 -45.81
N LYS A 4 -11.96 8.03 -45.50
CA LYS A 4 -11.91 7.15 -44.33
C LYS A 4 -11.63 7.97 -43.08
N ARG A 5 -12.42 7.68 -42.05
CA ARG A 5 -12.25 8.11 -40.65
C ARG A 5 -10.91 7.62 -40.11
N SER A 6 -10.20 8.46 -39.36
CA SER A 6 -9.16 8.00 -38.43
C SER A 6 -9.52 8.48 -37.03
N ILE A 7 -10.14 7.55 -36.29
CA ILE A 7 -10.33 7.62 -34.85
C ILE A 7 -8.97 7.30 -34.22
N VAL A 8 -8.37 8.25 -33.52
CA VAL A 8 -7.15 8.02 -32.73
C VAL A 8 -7.59 7.50 -31.36
N ALA A 9 -7.38 6.22 -31.13
CA ALA A 9 -7.58 5.60 -29.82
C ALA A 9 -6.38 5.91 -28.92
N LEU A 10 -6.62 6.68 -27.86
CA LEU A 10 -5.65 6.94 -26.80
C LEU A 10 -5.61 5.73 -25.85
N LEU A 11 -4.65 4.84 -26.05
CA LEU A 11 -4.39 3.72 -25.15
C LEU A 11 -3.52 4.19 -23.98
N VAL A 12 -4.15 4.44 -22.83
CA VAL A 12 -3.46 4.66 -21.56
C VAL A 12 -3.08 3.29 -20.99
N ALA A 13 -1.80 2.95 -21.09
CA ALA A 13 -1.25 1.77 -20.43
C ALA A 13 -0.84 2.14 -18.99
N CYS A 14 -1.67 1.80 -18.01
CA CYS A 14 -1.28 1.78 -16.60
C CYS A 14 -0.44 0.53 -16.34
N ALA A 15 0.88 0.67 -16.26
CA ALA A 15 1.75 -0.37 -15.73
C ALA A 15 1.76 -0.27 -14.20
N ALA A 16 1.05 -1.19 -13.53
CA ALA A 16 1.22 -1.40 -12.10
C ALA A 16 2.47 -2.27 -11.88
N PRO A 17 3.35 -1.94 -10.91
CA PRO A 17 4.46 -2.83 -10.56
C PRO A 17 3.91 -4.02 -9.79
N ALA A 18 4.00 -5.21 -10.38
CA ALA A 18 3.80 -6.46 -9.67
C ALA A 18 5.04 -6.75 -8.81
N HIS A 19 5.00 -6.38 -7.53
CA HIS A 19 6.00 -6.83 -6.56
C HIS A 19 5.65 -8.25 -6.10
N ALA A 20 6.27 -9.24 -6.72
CA ALA A 20 6.24 -10.62 -6.22
C ALA A 20 7.12 -10.72 -4.95
N PHE A 21 6.52 -11.12 -3.84
CA PHE A 21 7.23 -11.43 -2.60
C PHE A 21 8.04 -12.73 -2.78
N ALA A 22 9.37 -12.64 -2.62
CA ALA A 22 10.26 -13.81 -2.63
C ALA A 22 10.49 -14.29 -1.18
N PRO A 23 10.28 -15.57 -0.85
CA PRO A 23 10.50 -16.06 0.50
C PRO A 23 12.01 -16.20 0.78
N ALA A 24 12.49 -15.54 1.83
CA ALA A 24 13.86 -15.70 2.30
C ALA A 24 14.04 -17.10 2.94
N GLY A 25 14.93 -17.90 2.36
CA GLY A 25 15.26 -19.23 2.85
C GLY A 25 15.85 -19.22 4.27
N ARG A 26 15.46 -20.22 5.07
CA ARG A 26 15.93 -20.43 6.44
C ARG A 26 17.43 -20.77 6.47
N ARG A 27 18.24 -19.92 7.10
CA ARG A 27 19.44 -20.33 7.82
C ARG A 27 19.54 -19.57 9.14
N SER A 28 19.34 -20.30 10.24
CA SER A 28 19.54 -19.84 11.61
C SER A 28 21.03 -19.79 11.92
N LEU A 29 21.59 -18.59 12.06
CA LEU A 29 22.90 -18.37 12.68
C LEU A 29 22.75 -17.63 14.01
N PRO A 30 23.63 -17.88 15.00
CA PRO A 30 23.50 -17.34 16.35
C PRO A 30 23.55 -15.82 16.38
N ARG A 31 22.76 -15.25 17.29
CA ARG A 31 22.39 -13.84 17.33
C ARG A 31 23.32 -13.06 18.28
N THR A 32 24.36 -12.43 17.74
CA THR A 32 25.06 -11.33 18.42
C THR A 32 24.47 -9.99 17.94
N ALA A 33 24.40 -9.00 18.84
CA ALA A 33 23.74 -7.71 18.58
C ALA A 33 24.36 -6.94 17.39
N ALA A 34 25.66 -7.11 17.13
CA ALA A 34 26.35 -6.55 15.97
C ALA A 34 25.81 -7.07 14.63
N ALA A 35 25.37 -8.33 14.58
CA ALA A 35 24.81 -8.95 13.37
C ALA A 35 23.39 -8.46 13.04
N GLY A 36 22.73 -7.72 13.94
CA GLY A 36 21.43 -7.10 13.70
C GLY A 36 21.54 -5.78 12.94
N VAL A 37 22.56 -4.98 13.27
CA VAL A 37 22.84 -3.69 12.62
C VAL A 37 23.34 -3.91 11.19
N GLU A 38 24.27 -4.84 11.00
CA GLU A 38 24.76 -5.27 9.67
C GLU A 38 23.61 -5.76 8.76
N ARG A 39 22.65 -6.53 9.31
CA ARG A 39 21.49 -7.01 8.55
C ARG A 39 20.51 -5.90 8.19
N HIS A 40 20.37 -4.88 9.04
CA HIS A 40 19.53 -3.72 8.75
C HIS A 40 20.15 -2.84 7.67
N GLU A 41 21.46 -2.59 7.73
CA GLU A 41 22.23 -1.88 6.70
C GLU A 41 22.20 -2.63 5.36
N LEU A 42 22.38 -3.94 5.35
CA LEU A 42 22.31 -4.76 4.13
C LEU A 42 20.88 -4.80 3.54
N ALA A 43 19.85 -4.87 4.37
CA ALA A 43 18.45 -4.81 3.94
C ALA A 43 18.10 -3.43 3.38
N LEU A 44 18.53 -2.34 4.02
CA LEU A 44 18.37 -0.97 3.53
C LEU A 44 19.15 -0.73 2.23
N ALA A 45 20.36 -1.29 2.11
CA ALA A 45 21.17 -1.23 0.90
C ALA A 45 20.56 -2.04 -0.26
N ALA A 46 19.89 -3.17 0.03
CA ALA A 46 19.14 -3.95 -0.94
C ALA A 46 17.87 -3.23 -1.39
N VAL A 47 17.13 -2.60 -0.46
CA VAL A 47 15.96 -1.75 -0.76
C VAL A 47 16.37 -0.52 -1.59
N ARG A 48 17.49 0.14 -1.26
CA ARG A 48 18.07 1.23 -2.05
C ARG A 48 18.48 0.79 -3.46
N ARG A 49 19.00 -0.43 -3.62
CA ARG A 49 19.33 -1.00 -4.94
C ARG A 49 18.08 -1.39 -5.74
N SER A 50 17.01 -1.87 -5.11
CA SER A 50 15.73 -2.09 -5.80
C SER A 50 14.99 -0.79 -6.16
N ALA A 51 15.33 0.32 -5.49
CA ALA A 51 14.81 1.65 -5.75
C ALA A 51 15.68 2.46 -6.72
N GLN A 52 16.58 1.83 -7.49
CA GLN A 52 17.31 2.50 -8.55
C GLN A 52 16.32 2.92 -9.67
N PRO A 53 16.08 4.22 -9.92
CA PRO A 53 15.12 4.69 -10.93
C PRO A 53 15.60 4.49 -12.38
N GLN A 54 16.66 3.70 -12.57
CA GLN A 54 17.44 3.63 -13.80
C GLN A 54 16.66 2.99 -14.95
N MET A 55 15.70 2.09 -14.65
CA MET A 55 14.89 1.45 -15.67
C MET A 55 13.63 2.24 -16.08
N ALA A 56 13.13 3.14 -15.23
CA ALA A 56 11.99 3.99 -15.58
C ALA A 56 12.39 5.17 -16.50
N ALA A 57 13.60 5.71 -16.32
CA ALA A 57 14.09 6.83 -17.13
C ALA A 57 14.34 6.43 -18.60
N ALA A 58 14.83 5.22 -18.87
CA ALA A 58 15.12 4.75 -20.23
C ALA A 58 13.85 4.48 -21.07
N ALA A 59 12.78 3.99 -20.44
CA ALA A 59 11.52 3.73 -21.12
C ALA A 59 10.75 5.02 -21.51
N VAL A 60 10.92 6.10 -20.73
CA VAL A 60 10.33 7.41 -21.04
C VAL A 60 11.08 8.13 -22.16
N ALA A 61 12.41 8.01 -22.20
CA ALA A 61 13.25 8.64 -23.23
C ALA A 61 12.98 8.11 -24.64
N THR A 62 12.54 6.86 -24.78
CA THR A 62 12.40 6.20 -26.09
C THR A 62 11.07 6.52 -26.81
N ARG A 63 10.08 7.11 -26.14
CA ARG A 63 8.77 7.45 -26.75
C ARG A 63 8.64 8.88 -27.30
N LEU A 64 9.63 9.74 -27.06
CA LEU A 64 9.67 11.10 -27.60
C LEU A 64 10.21 11.17 -29.04
N GLY A 65 10.82 10.10 -29.56
CA GLY A 65 11.44 10.10 -30.89
C GLY A 65 10.55 9.63 -32.04
N ALA A 66 9.38 9.04 -31.79
CA ALA A 66 8.57 8.40 -32.83
C ALA A 66 7.40 9.26 -33.36
N GLY A 67 7.12 10.41 -32.76
CA GLY A 67 6.12 11.37 -33.23
C GLY A 67 6.75 12.75 -33.35
N GLY A 68 7.20 13.11 -34.55
CA GLY A 68 7.94 14.34 -34.83
C GLY A 68 7.14 15.63 -34.61
N LEU A 69 6.98 16.03 -33.35
CA LEU A 69 6.66 17.40 -32.98
C LEU A 69 7.99 18.14 -32.75
N SER A 70 8.45 18.87 -33.75
CA SER A 70 9.56 19.79 -33.59
C SER A 70 9.17 20.88 -32.58
N LEU A 71 9.99 21.09 -31.54
CA LEU A 71 9.80 22.20 -30.60
C LEU A 71 9.75 23.56 -31.32
N ALA A 72 10.40 23.68 -32.48
CA ALA A 72 10.39 24.89 -33.31
C ALA A 72 9.05 25.17 -33.99
N SER A 73 8.14 24.19 -34.03
CA SER A 73 6.80 24.30 -34.64
C SER A 73 5.72 24.65 -33.62
N LEU A 74 6.05 24.70 -32.32
CA LEU A 74 5.10 25.10 -31.28
C LEU A 74 4.99 26.62 -31.23
N THR A 75 3.76 27.12 -31.37
CA THR A 75 3.47 28.53 -31.16
C THR A 75 3.55 28.85 -29.66
N ARG A 76 3.91 30.09 -29.32
CA ARG A 76 3.94 30.60 -27.94
C ARG A 76 2.71 30.22 -27.09
N PRO A 77 1.45 30.31 -27.58
CA PRO A 77 0.29 29.90 -26.78
C PRO A 77 0.25 28.41 -26.47
N VAL A 78 0.70 27.53 -27.38
CA VAL A 78 0.75 26.08 -27.14
C VAL A 78 1.76 25.74 -26.05
N VAL A 79 2.94 26.37 -26.09
CA VAL A 79 3.97 26.21 -25.03
C VAL A 79 3.44 26.70 -23.69
N ALA A 80 2.75 27.85 -23.66
CA ALA A 80 2.20 28.41 -22.44
C ALA A 80 1.12 27.51 -21.81
N VAL A 81 0.21 26.96 -22.62
CA VAL A 81 -0.82 26.02 -22.15
C VAL A 81 -0.20 24.73 -21.63
N ALA A 82 0.77 24.15 -22.36
CA ALA A 82 1.46 22.95 -21.91
C ALA A 82 2.21 23.17 -20.58
N ALA A 83 2.88 24.31 -20.43
CA ALA A 83 3.56 24.67 -19.18
C ALA A 83 2.57 24.83 -18.02
N ALA A 84 1.43 25.52 -18.25
CA ALA A 84 0.39 25.67 -17.25
C ALA A 84 -0.21 24.32 -16.82
N LEU A 85 -0.46 23.42 -17.77
CA LEU A 85 -0.93 22.06 -17.47
C LEU A 85 0.09 21.28 -16.65
N LEU A 86 1.38 21.36 -16.97
CA LEU A 86 2.44 20.71 -16.19
C LEU A 86 2.50 21.23 -14.75
N VAL A 87 2.31 22.53 -14.54
CA VAL A 87 2.24 23.12 -13.19
C VAL A 87 1.03 22.60 -12.41
N VAL A 88 -0.16 22.57 -13.04
CA VAL A 88 -1.38 22.05 -12.40
C VAL A 88 -1.23 20.57 -12.06
N ILE A 89 -0.67 19.77 -12.97
CA ILE A 89 -0.39 18.36 -12.75
C ILE A 89 0.61 18.22 -11.58
N ALA A 90 1.74 18.91 -11.60
CA ALA A 90 2.73 18.84 -10.53
C ALA A 90 2.15 19.25 -9.16
N TRP A 91 1.31 20.28 -9.14
CA TRP A 91 0.59 20.71 -7.94
C TRP A 91 -0.40 19.64 -7.45
N ALA A 92 -1.19 19.04 -8.35
CA ALA A 92 -2.13 17.98 -8.00
C ALA A 92 -1.38 16.75 -7.48
N PHE A 93 -0.31 16.33 -8.14
CA PHE A 93 0.56 15.26 -7.67
C PHE A 93 1.13 15.56 -6.28
N LYS A 94 1.64 16.78 -6.05
CA LYS A 94 2.11 17.18 -4.71
C LYS A 94 0.98 17.08 -3.69
N ARG A 95 -0.21 17.59 -4.01
CA ARG A 95 -1.32 17.65 -3.06
C ARG A 95 -1.88 16.27 -2.72
N LEU A 96 -1.98 15.38 -3.71
CA LEU A 96 -2.47 14.01 -3.57
C LEU A 96 -1.44 13.08 -2.91
N ASN A 97 -0.14 13.33 -3.10
CA ASN A 97 0.93 12.54 -2.47
C ASN A 97 1.38 13.09 -1.10
N THR A 98 0.87 14.23 -0.66
CA THR A 98 1.17 14.75 0.69
C THR A 98 0.22 14.07 1.69
N PRO A 99 0.74 13.33 2.70
CA PRO A 99 -0.11 12.66 3.68
C PRO A 99 -0.92 13.68 4.47
N SER A 100 -2.16 13.33 4.82
CA SER A 100 -3.07 14.21 5.58
C SER A 100 -2.61 14.45 7.03
N ARG A 101 -1.77 13.56 7.57
CA ARG A 101 -1.25 13.63 8.95
C ARG A 101 0.20 13.15 8.98
N VAL A 102 1.09 13.98 9.52
CA VAL A 102 2.50 13.62 9.75
C VAL A 102 2.60 12.85 11.06
N TYR A 103 3.42 11.79 11.09
CA TYR A 103 3.75 11.13 12.34
C TYR A 103 4.66 12.03 13.17
N ASP A 104 4.20 12.38 14.38
CA ASP A 104 4.97 13.15 15.36
C ASP A 104 5.48 12.18 16.43
N ARG A 105 6.81 12.01 16.48
CA ARG A 105 7.46 11.05 17.37
C ARG A 105 7.48 11.59 18.79
N GLU A 106 7.80 12.86 18.94
CA GLU A 106 7.93 13.56 20.21
C GLU A 106 6.58 13.59 20.94
N ALA A 107 5.49 13.82 20.21
CA ALA A 107 4.14 13.81 20.73
C ALA A 107 3.50 12.41 20.79
N ASN A 108 4.21 11.35 20.36
CA ASN A 108 3.69 9.99 20.22
C ASN A 108 2.30 9.96 19.55
N SER A 109 2.17 10.59 18.38
CA SER A 109 0.85 10.93 17.82
C SER A 109 -0.07 9.74 17.58
N VAL A 110 0.49 8.54 17.36
CA VAL A 110 -0.30 7.31 17.23
C VAL A 110 -0.75 6.81 18.60
N GLY A 111 0.18 6.63 19.54
CA GLY A 111 -0.14 6.13 20.87
C GLY A 111 -1.15 7.02 21.59
N ARG A 112 -0.98 8.35 21.50
CA ARG A 112 -1.92 9.31 22.10
C ARG A 112 -3.37 9.14 21.65
N GLU A 113 -3.60 8.86 20.37
CA GLU A 113 -4.96 8.66 19.84
C GLU A 113 -5.53 7.32 20.30
N TYR A 114 -4.72 6.26 20.29
CA TYR A 114 -5.15 4.96 20.81
C TYR A 114 -5.41 5.00 22.33
N ASP A 115 -4.59 5.71 23.10
CA ASP A 115 -4.80 5.92 24.54
C ASP A 115 -6.12 6.65 24.80
N ALA A 116 -6.43 7.69 24.01
CA ALA A 116 -7.69 8.41 24.11
C ALA A 116 -8.89 7.51 23.78
N TRP A 117 -8.85 6.80 22.65
CA TRP A 117 -9.94 5.90 22.24
C TRP A 117 -10.16 4.73 23.21
N THR A 118 -9.08 4.17 23.76
CA THR A 118 -9.16 3.12 24.78
C THR A 118 -9.67 3.67 26.11
N SER A 119 -9.30 4.89 26.50
CA SER A 119 -9.82 5.53 27.72
C SER A 119 -11.32 5.79 27.63
N GLU A 120 -11.82 6.12 26.45
CA GLU A 120 -13.24 6.34 26.18
C GLU A 120 -14.02 5.01 26.00
N GLY A 121 -13.34 3.89 25.77
CA GLY A 121 -13.96 2.57 25.54
C GLY A 121 -14.73 2.46 24.22
N VAL A 122 -14.54 3.41 23.29
CA VAL A 122 -15.33 3.52 22.06
C VAL A 122 -15.05 2.37 21.09
N LEU A 123 -13.81 1.89 21.05
CA LEU A 123 -13.41 0.82 20.14
C LEU A 123 -13.93 -0.53 20.64
N GLU A 124 -13.83 -0.79 21.93
CA GLU A 124 -14.34 -2.01 22.57
C GLU A 124 -15.85 -2.14 22.34
N TYR A 125 -16.59 -1.04 22.48
CA TYR A 125 -18.04 -1.00 22.28
C TYR A 125 -18.47 -1.29 20.83
N TYR A 126 -17.86 -0.63 19.84
CA TYR A 126 -18.28 -0.77 18.43
C TYR A 126 -17.54 -1.85 17.64
N TRP A 127 -16.29 -2.15 18.01
CA TRP A 127 -15.41 -3.05 17.28
C TRP A 127 -15.20 -4.40 17.98
N GLY A 128 -15.61 -4.56 19.24
CA GLY A 128 -15.35 -5.76 20.02
C GLY A 128 -13.84 -5.93 20.29
N GLU A 129 -13.35 -7.17 20.28
CA GLU A 129 -11.95 -7.46 20.63
C GLU A 129 -10.93 -7.16 19.53
N HIS A 130 -11.39 -6.92 18.29
CA HIS A 130 -10.54 -6.81 17.11
C HIS A 130 -10.66 -5.42 16.45
N ILE A 131 -9.58 -4.64 16.49
CA ILE A 131 -9.50 -3.29 15.93
C ILE A 131 -8.98 -3.35 14.48
N HIS A 132 -9.62 -4.18 13.65
CA HIS A 132 -9.39 -4.24 12.21
C HIS A 132 -10.72 -4.57 11.51
N LEU A 133 -10.73 -4.43 10.19
CA LEU A 133 -11.89 -4.80 9.37
C LEU A 133 -12.08 -6.32 9.30
N GLY A 134 -13.23 -6.74 8.79
CA GLY A 134 -13.56 -8.16 8.59
C GLY A 134 -13.32 -8.66 7.16
N TRP A 135 -13.18 -9.97 7.03
CA TRP A 135 -13.17 -10.68 5.75
C TRP A 135 -14.58 -11.18 5.45
N TYR A 136 -14.99 -11.01 4.19
CA TYR A 136 -16.31 -11.40 3.71
C TYR A 136 -16.14 -12.25 2.46
N ALA A 137 -16.68 -13.46 2.48
CA ALA A 137 -16.79 -14.24 1.26
C ALA A 137 -17.73 -13.56 0.26
N GLU A 138 -17.70 -14.01 -0.98
CA GLU A 138 -18.67 -13.58 -1.99
C GLU A 138 -20.10 -13.83 -1.49
N GLY A 139 -20.98 -12.84 -1.68
CA GLY A 139 -22.36 -12.88 -1.16
C GLY A 139 -22.53 -12.62 0.34
N GLN A 140 -21.46 -12.58 1.15
CA GLN A 140 -21.57 -12.33 2.60
C GLN A 140 -21.59 -10.84 2.98
N ARG A 141 -21.16 -9.95 2.08
CA ARG A 141 -21.28 -8.51 2.26
C ARG A 141 -22.75 -8.10 2.32
N LYS A 142 -23.07 -7.06 3.09
CA LYS A 142 -24.40 -6.44 3.04
C LYS A 142 -24.61 -5.87 1.64
N GLY A 143 -25.52 -6.47 0.89
CA GLY A 143 -26.16 -5.86 -0.28
C GLY A 143 -27.38 -5.03 0.14
N PRO A 144 -28.01 -4.32 -0.81
CA PRO A 144 -29.20 -3.52 -0.53
C PRO A 144 -30.40 -4.35 -0.02
N PHE A 145 -30.46 -5.64 -0.37
CA PHE A 145 -31.60 -6.51 -0.09
C PHE A 145 -31.24 -7.92 0.42
N TYR A 146 -29.96 -8.26 0.55
CA TYR A 146 -29.51 -9.59 1.02
C TYR A 146 -28.07 -9.54 1.54
N GLY A 147 -27.63 -10.63 2.15
CA GLY A 147 -26.31 -10.75 2.78
C GLY A 147 -26.29 -10.17 4.19
N GLY A 148 -25.08 -9.98 4.73
CA GLY A 148 -24.89 -9.38 6.05
C GLY A 148 -24.33 -10.34 7.08
N LYS A 149 -23.10 -10.81 6.83
CA LYS A 149 -22.29 -11.42 7.90
C LYS A 149 -22.10 -10.44 9.05
N ASP A 150 -22.14 -10.97 10.27
CA ASP A 150 -21.85 -10.20 11.47
C ASP A 150 -20.44 -9.59 11.39
N PHE A 151 -20.31 -8.34 11.85
CA PHE A 151 -19.06 -7.60 11.75
C PHE A 151 -17.97 -8.18 12.65
N ILE A 152 -18.35 -8.71 13.82
CA ILE A 152 -17.40 -9.31 14.76
C ILE A 152 -16.95 -10.67 14.23
N GLU A 153 -17.86 -11.52 13.76
CA GLU A 153 -17.50 -12.80 13.12
C GLU A 153 -16.55 -12.59 11.93
N ALA A 154 -16.85 -11.64 11.05
CA ALA A 154 -16.02 -11.33 9.90
C ALA A 154 -14.57 -10.98 10.28
N LYS A 155 -14.33 -10.41 11.48
CA LYS A 155 -12.97 -10.12 11.97
C LYS A 155 -12.23 -11.37 12.41
N TYR A 156 -12.92 -12.34 13.02
CA TYR A 156 -12.30 -13.64 13.28
C TYR A 156 -11.91 -14.33 11.99
N ASP A 157 -12.77 -14.33 10.97
CA ASP A 157 -12.41 -14.88 9.66
C ASP A 157 -11.25 -14.14 9.00
N PHE A 158 -11.15 -12.83 9.18
CA PHE A 158 -10.01 -12.07 8.69
C PHE A 158 -8.72 -12.57 9.34
N THR A 159 -8.73 -12.81 10.65
CA THR A 159 -7.59 -13.39 11.36
C THR A 159 -7.22 -14.77 10.80
N GLU A 160 -8.21 -15.62 10.55
CA GLU A 160 -8.01 -16.92 9.90
C GLU A 160 -7.37 -16.81 8.52
N LYS A 161 -7.86 -15.88 7.69
CA LYS A 161 -7.32 -15.66 6.35
C LYS A 161 -5.90 -15.10 6.38
N MET A 162 -5.55 -14.32 7.39
CA MET A 162 -4.17 -13.86 7.59
C MET A 162 -3.24 -14.99 8.02
N LEU A 163 -3.70 -15.93 8.85
CA LEU A 163 -2.95 -17.14 9.18
C LEU A 163 -2.76 -18.03 7.95
N GLU A 164 -3.81 -18.28 7.18
CA GLU A 164 -3.75 -19.03 5.91
C GLU A 164 -2.77 -18.36 4.93
N PHE A 165 -2.87 -17.04 4.77
CA PHE A 165 -1.98 -16.25 3.91
C PHE A 165 -0.51 -16.38 4.33
N SER A 166 -0.24 -16.49 5.64
CA SER A 166 1.10 -16.71 6.16
C SER A 166 1.69 -18.08 5.79
N LYS A 167 0.87 -19.03 5.31
CA LYS A 167 1.23 -20.42 5.02
C LYS A 167 1.91 -21.12 6.20
N THR A 168 1.62 -20.67 7.42
CA THR A 168 2.19 -21.22 8.64
C THR A 168 1.15 -22.10 9.30
N ASP A 169 1.54 -23.34 9.57
CA ASP A 169 0.75 -24.27 10.36
C ASP A 169 1.21 -24.22 11.83
N MET A 170 0.29 -23.93 12.74
CA MET A 170 0.49 -23.83 14.20
C MET A 170 1.84 -23.22 14.63
N PRO A 171 2.05 -21.90 14.43
CA PRO A 171 3.30 -21.26 14.82
C PRO A 171 3.55 -21.35 16.33
N ALA A 172 4.68 -21.94 16.73
CA ALA A 172 5.06 -22.02 18.15
C ALA A 172 5.30 -20.64 18.80
N LYS A 173 5.62 -19.61 18.01
CA LYS A 173 5.81 -18.22 18.46
C LYS A 173 5.34 -17.25 17.38
N VAL A 174 4.59 -16.23 17.79
CA VAL A 174 4.04 -15.18 16.91
C VAL A 174 4.44 -13.81 17.45
N LEU A 175 4.77 -12.88 16.56
CA LEU A 175 4.97 -11.46 16.87
C LEU A 175 3.85 -10.65 16.21
N ASP A 176 2.98 -10.05 17.02
CA ASP A 176 1.87 -9.22 16.57
C ASP A 176 2.27 -7.73 16.70
N VAL A 177 2.76 -7.14 15.60
CA VAL A 177 3.23 -5.74 15.58
C VAL A 177 2.03 -4.82 15.38
N GLY A 178 1.68 -4.07 16.42
CA GLY A 178 0.46 -3.28 16.45
C GLY A 178 -0.76 -4.10 16.84
N CYS A 179 -0.63 -4.87 17.92
CA CYS A 179 -1.65 -5.82 18.41
C CYS A 179 -2.98 -5.19 18.88
N GLY A 180 -3.08 -3.86 18.90
CA GLY A 180 -4.24 -3.13 19.42
C GLY A 180 -4.54 -3.53 20.86
N ILE A 181 -5.82 -3.82 21.15
CA ILE A 181 -6.27 -4.35 22.46
C ILE A 181 -6.05 -5.87 22.62
N GLY A 182 -5.36 -6.51 21.67
CA GLY A 182 -4.86 -7.88 21.78
C GLY A 182 -5.85 -9.00 21.44
N GLY A 183 -7.01 -8.73 20.83
CA GLY A 183 -7.98 -9.77 20.44
C GLY A 183 -7.36 -10.82 19.51
N THR A 184 -6.68 -10.38 18.45
CA THR A 184 -5.99 -11.26 17.50
C THR A 184 -4.94 -12.14 18.19
N SER A 185 -4.08 -11.53 19.01
CA SER A 185 -3.07 -12.25 19.79
C SER A 185 -3.69 -13.32 20.71
N ARG A 186 -4.74 -12.98 21.48
CA ARG A 186 -5.44 -13.95 22.36
C ARG A 186 -6.13 -15.05 21.58
N TYR A 187 -6.74 -14.71 20.45
CA TYR A 187 -7.42 -15.67 19.60
C TYR A 187 -6.43 -16.70 19.04
N ILE A 188 -5.30 -16.25 18.47
CA ILE A 188 -4.25 -17.14 17.95
C ILE A 188 -3.68 -18.02 19.05
N ALA A 189 -3.44 -17.47 20.24
CA ALA A 189 -2.86 -18.22 21.37
C ALA A 189 -3.79 -19.31 21.95
N LYS A 190 -5.11 -19.23 21.71
CA LYS A 190 -6.09 -20.24 22.17
C LYS A 190 -6.26 -21.41 21.19
N ARG A 191 -5.80 -21.26 19.96
CA ARG A 191 -5.84 -22.32 18.95
C ARG A 191 -4.76 -23.35 19.23
#